data_AF-A0A8S9XQ98-F1
#
_entry.id   AF-A0A8S9XQ98-F1
#
_cell.length_a   1.000
_cell.length_b   1.000
_cell.length_c   1.000
_cell.angle_alpha   90.00
_cell.angle_beta   90.00
_cell.angle_gamma   90.00
#
_symmetry.space_group_name_H-M   'P 1'
#
loop_
_entity.id
_entity.type
_entity.pdbx_description
1 polymer ?
#
loop_
_entity_poly.entity_id
_entity_poly.type
_entity_poly.pdbx_seq_one_letter_code
_entity_poly.pdbx_strand_id
1 'polypeptide(L)'
;MNNNKHVGMFPGIQVVNSSRYLGGVIGPRQNKESYVAAKVSKWVDCLTTFAELAKDSPQAVDTAFVKSLQREWAYLHRVVDGCKAEYEPLRDAIRYKLIPEILGWTPTDNEAEMCTLPTKLGGLAVEDPTKSVDTTCYYL
;
A
#
# COMPACT_ATOMS: atom_id res chain seq x y z
N MET A 1 -28.40 -26.79 -23.37
CA MET A 1 -29.51 -25.82 -23.41
C MET A 1 -28.90 -24.43 -23.61
N ASN A 2 -29.22 -23.84 -24.76
CA ASN A 2 -28.76 -22.53 -25.21
C ASN A 2 -29.04 -21.44 -24.17
N ASN A 3 -28.11 -20.50 -24.02
CA ASN A 3 -28.44 -19.12 -23.67
C ASN A 3 -27.53 -18.18 -24.47
N ASN A 4 -27.85 -18.09 -25.77
CA ASN A 4 -27.45 -16.98 -26.63
C ASN A 4 -27.98 -15.68 -25.99
N LYS A 5 -27.06 -14.87 -25.44
CA LYS A 5 -27.36 -13.48 -25.11
C LYS A 5 -26.76 -12.66 -26.24
N HIS A 6 -27.61 -12.02 -27.02
CA HIS A 6 -27.22 -11.05 -28.04
C HIS A 6 -26.29 -10.02 -27.41
N VAL A 7 -24.98 -10.13 -27.69
CA VAL A 7 -24.05 -9.03 -27.47
C VAL A 7 -24.38 -8.02 -28.55
N GLY A 8 -25.16 -7.01 -28.19
CA GLY A 8 -25.35 -5.83 -29.02
C GLY A 8 -23.99 -5.21 -29.29
N MET A 9 -23.50 -5.38 -30.52
CA MET A 9 -22.29 -4.74 -30.99
C MET A 9 -22.63 -3.27 -31.25
N PHE A 10 -22.39 -2.41 -30.26
CA PHE A 10 -22.39 -0.96 -30.46
C PHE A 10 -21.06 -0.57 -31.13
N PRO A 11 -21.04 -0.22 -32.43
CA PRO A 11 -19.80 0.14 -33.10
C PRO A 11 -19.25 1.43 -32.47
N GLY A 12 -18.12 1.30 -31.77
CA GLY A 12 -17.44 2.41 -31.08
C GLY A 12 -17.42 2.34 -29.54
N ILE A 13 -18.10 1.38 -28.91
CA ILE A 13 -18.06 1.21 -27.44
C ILE A 13 -17.31 -0.08 -27.08
N GLN A 14 -16.13 0.06 -26.47
CA GLN A 14 -15.37 -1.06 -25.93
C GLN A 14 -15.86 -1.40 -24.52
N VAL A 15 -16.59 -2.50 -24.36
CA VAL A 15 -16.93 -3.04 -23.04
C VAL A 15 -15.71 -3.78 -22.49
N VAL A 16 -15.05 -3.19 -21.49
CA VAL A 16 -13.89 -3.80 -20.82
C VAL A 16 -14.33 -4.28 -19.44
N ASN A 17 -13.92 -5.49 -19.05
CA ASN A 17 -14.26 -6.07 -17.74
C ASN A 17 -13.56 -5.35 -16.57
N SER A 18 -12.52 -4.55 -16.83
CA SER A 18 -11.90 -3.70 -15.82
C SER A 18 -11.41 -2.39 -16.41
N SER A 19 -11.54 -1.30 -15.65
CA SER A 19 -11.04 0.02 -16.04
C SER A 19 -10.45 0.76 -14.85
N ARG A 20 -9.50 1.66 -15.12
CA ARG A 20 -8.97 2.59 -14.12
C ARG A 20 -10.03 3.65 -13.80
N TYR A 21 -10.25 3.92 -12.52
CA TYR A 21 -11.25 4.89 -12.09
C TYR A 21 -10.79 5.63 -10.84
N LEU A 22 -10.75 6.97 -10.88
CA LEU A 22 -10.35 7.85 -9.78
C LEU A 22 -9.05 7.41 -9.07
N GLY A 23 -8.06 6.96 -9.84
CA GLY A 23 -6.79 6.47 -9.29
C GLY A 23 -6.79 5.01 -8.82
N GLY A 24 -7.94 4.37 -8.65
CA GLY A 24 -8.10 2.93 -8.39
C GLY A 24 -8.39 2.12 -9.66
N VAL A 25 -8.95 0.92 -9.46
CA VAL A 25 -9.39 0.02 -10.54
C VAL A 25 -10.74 -0.62 -10.19
N ILE A 26 -11.68 -0.53 -11.12
CA ILE A 26 -12.97 -1.23 -11.06
C ILE A 26 -12.87 -2.45 -11.95
N GLY A 27 -13.31 -3.61 -11.47
CA GLY A 27 -13.30 -4.85 -12.24
C GLY A 27 -13.17 -6.09 -11.34
N PRO A 28 -12.92 -7.26 -11.95
CA PRO A 28 -12.67 -8.52 -11.24
C PRO A 28 -11.58 -8.38 -10.19
N ARG A 29 -11.70 -9.21 -9.14
CA ARG A 29 -10.77 -9.27 -8.03
C ARG A 29 -9.32 -9.43 -8.50
N GLN A 30 -9.06 -10.31 -9.45
CA GLN A 30 -7.72 -10.58 -9.98
C GLN A 30 -7.06 -9.32 -10.56
N ASN A 31 -7.85 -8.43 -11.18
CA ASN A 31 -7.34 -7.19 -11.78
C ASN A 31 -7.06 -6.14 -10.70
N LYS A 32 -7.85 -6.12 -9.61
CA LYS A 32 -7.57 -5.31 -8.42
C LYS A 32 -6.28 -5.77 -7.75
N GLU A 33 -6.13 -7.07 -7.50
CA GLU A 33 -4.95 -7.67 -6.88
C GLU A 33 -3.69 -7.39 -7.71
N SER A 34 -3.75 -7.61 -9.03
CA SER A 34 -2.64 -7.33 -9.95
C SER A 34 -2.25 -5.85 -9.96
N TYR A 35 -3.24 -4.95 -9.89
CA TYR A 35 -3.00 -3.51 -9.84
C TYR A 35 -2.35 -3.08 -8.52
N VAL A 36 -2.84 -3.58 -7.38
CA VAL A 36 -2.28 -3.29 -6.05
C VAL A 36 -0.88 -3.88 -5.93
N ALA A 37 -0.66 -5.12 -6.37
CA ALA A 37 0.66 -5.75 -6.36
C ALA A 37 1.70 -4.93 -7.17
N ALA A 38 1.31 -4.40 -8.33
CA ALA A 38 2.18 -3.54 -9.12
C ALA A 38 2.51 -2.20 -8.43
N LYS A 39 1.58 -1.65 -7.64
CA LYS A 39 1.82 -0.45 -6.82
C LYS A 39 2.74 -0.76 -5.64
N VAL A 40 2.47 -1.85 -4.94
CA VAL A 40 3.28 -2.33 -3.81
C VAL A 40 4.71 -2.60 -4.24
N SER A 41 4.95 -3.25 -5.38
CA SER A 41 6.29 -3.45 -5.91
C SER A 41 7.06 -2.13 -6.03
N LYS A 42 6.46 -1.08 -6.60
CA LYS A 42 7.10 0.23 -6.75
C LYS A 42 7.43 0.88 -5.41
N TRP A 43 6.54 0.73 -4.43
CA TRP A 43 6.77 1.26 -3.10
C TRP A 43 7.87 0.49 -2.35
N VAL A 44 7.96 -0.83 -2.54
CA VAL A 44 9.06 -1.65 -2.01
C VAL A 44 10.40 -1.26 -2.63
N ASP A 45 10.43 -0.95 -3.93
CA ASP A 45 11.64 -0.43 -4.59
C ASP A 45 12.05 0.93 -4.00
N CYS A 46 11.08 1.84 -3.84
CA CYS A 46 11.31 3.15 -3.21
C CYS A 46 11.84 3.02 -1.77
N LEU A 47 11.31 2.07 -0.99
CA LEU A 47 11.77 1.78 0.35
C LEU A 47 13.23 1.32 0.41
N THR A 48 13.69 0.61 -0.63
CA THR A 48 15.09 0.18 -0.70
C THR A 48 16.01 1.41 -0.84
N THR A 49 15.62 2.39 -1.66
CA THR A 49 16.35 3.68 -1.75
C THR A 49 16.25 4.48 -0.45
N PHE A 50 15.09 4.49 0.21
CA PHE A 50 14.93 5.18 1.50
C PHE A 50 15.79 4.56 2.59
N ALA A 51 15.90 3.23 2.63
CA ALA A 51 16.76 2.51 3.56
C ALA A 51 18.24 2.90 3.39
N GLU A 52 18.71 3.09 2.16
CA GLU A 52 20.08 3.58 1.91
C GLU A 52 20.28 5.02 2.40
N LEU A 53 19.32 5.91 2.12
CA LEU A 53 19.38 7.32 2.54
C LEU A 53 19.22 7.48 4.06
N ALA A 54 18.56 6.55 4.73
CA ALA A 54 18.31 6.60 6.17
C ALA A 54 19.62 6.52 6.97
N LYS A 55 20.68 5.93 6.41
CA LYS A 55 22.02 5.87 7.01
C LYS A 55 22.62 7.25 7.26
N ASP A 56 22.38 8.18 6.33
CA ASP A 56 22.92 9.55 6.40
C ASP A 56 21.92 10.53 7.01
N SER A 57 20.62 10.32 6.79
CA SER A 57 19.58 11.29 7.16
C SER A 57 18.27 10.59 7.57
N PRO A 58 18.24 9.88 8.71
CA PRO A 58 17.10 9.06 9.12
C PRO A 58 15.83 9.89 9.35
N GLN A 59 15.96 11.09 9.93
CA GLN A 59 14.84 12.03 10.16
C GLN A 59 14.18 12.51 8.86
N ALA A 60 14.99 12.76 7.83
CA ALA A 60 14.49 13.21 6.53
C ALA A 60 13.74 12.08 5.82
N VAL A 61 14.28 10.87 5.88
CA VAL A 61 13.64 9.66 5.33
C VAL A 61 12.34 9.35 6.05
N ASP A 62 12.32 9.38 7.38
CA ASP A 62 11.10 9.17 8.18
C ASP A 62 10.00 10.17 7.78
N THR A 63 10.36 11.45 7.67
CA THR A 63 9.42 12.49 7.22
C THR A 63 8.92 12.24 5.81
N ALA A 64 9.81 11.92 4.86
CA ALA A 64 9.44 11.64 3.47
C ALA A 64 8.53 10.42 3.36
N PHE A 65 8.81 9.37 4.12
CA PHE A 65 8.02 8.16 4.19
C PHE A 65 6.61 8.43 4.75
N VAL A 66 6.49 9.06 5.93
CA VAL A 66 5.20 9.33 6.59
C VAL A 66 4.35 10.35 5.81
N LYS A 67 4.99 11.32 5.15
CA LYS A 67 4.27 12.38 4.42
C LYS A 67 3.96 12.03 2.96
N SER A 68 4.74 11.15 2.33
CA SER A 68 4.55 10.74 0.93
C SER A 68 4.03 9.31 0.85
N LEU A 69 4.91 8.32 1.01
CA LEU A 69 4.61 6.92 0.70
C LEU A 69 3.40 6.41 1.49
N GLN A 70 3.34 6.72 2.79
CA GLN A 70 2.22 6.34 3.66
C GLN A 70 0.88 6.94 3.22
N ARG A 71 0.90 8.14 2.65
CA ARG A 71 -0.31 8.79 2.14
C ARG A 71 -0.74 8.20 0.80
N GLU A 72 0.19 7.72 -0.01
CA GLU A 72 -0.14 7.06 -1.27
C GLU A 72 -0.88 5.73 -1.06
N TRP A 73 -0.40 4.85 -0.17
CA TRP A 73 -1.13 3.60 0.08
C TRP A 73 -2.42 3.82 0.87
N ALA A 74 -2.46 4.78 1.80
CA ALA A 74 -3.69 5.14 2.48
C ALA A 74 -4.76 5.66 1.52
N TYR A 75 -4.36 6.38 0.46
CA TYR A 75 -5.27 6.72 -0.63
C TYR A 75 -5.73 5.47 -1.39
N LEU A 76 -4.82 4.55 -1.70
CA LEU A 76 -5.14 3.33 -2.45
C LEU A 76 -6.16 2.45 -1.71
N HIS A 77 -6.06 2.34 -0.37
CA HIS A 77 -7.05 1.64 0.46
C HIS A 77 -8.47 2.21 0.32
N ARG A 78 -8.61 3.52 0.05
CA ARG A 78 -9.93 4.17 -0.10
C ARG A 78 -10.58 3.88 -1.44
N VAL A 79 -9.77 3.59 -2.46
CA VAL A 79 -10.26 3.45 -3.85
C VAL A 79 -10.20 2.01 -4.36
N VAL A 80 -9.56 1.10 -3.63
CA VAL A 80 -9.52 -0.33 -3.93
C VAL A 80 -9.71 -1.14 -2.65
N ASP A 81 -10.77 -1.93 -2.60
CA ASP A 81 -11.13 -2.84 -1.52
C ASP A 81 -10.64 -4.28 -1.77
N GLY A 82 -10.49 -5.05 -0.69
CA GLY A 82 -10.33 -6.50 -0.77
C GLY A 82 -8.94 -7.04 -1.19
N CYS A 83 -7.90 -6.22 -1.13
CA CYS A 83 -6.52 -6.57 -1.54
C CYS A 83 -5.51 -6.45 -0.39
N LYS A 84 -5.84 -6.96 0.81
CA LYS A 84 -4.98 -6.84 2.01
C LYS A 84 -3.68 -7.66 1.89
N ALA A 85 -3.75 -8.85 1.29
CA ALA A 85 -2.61 -9.77 1.17
C ALA A 85 -1.49 -9.17 0.29
N GLU A 86 -1.87 -8.34 -0.67
CA GLU A 86 -0.98 -7.69 -1.63
C GLU A 86 -0.06 -6.66 -0.97
N TYR A 87 -0.39 -6.19 0.24
CA TYR A 87 0.43 -5.25 1.02
C TYR A 87 1.43 -5.94 1.96
N GLU A 88 1.39 -7.27 2.11
CA GLU A 88 2.35 -8.00 2.95
C GLU A 88 3.82 -7.73 2.57
N PRO A 89 4.20 -7.72 1.27
CA PRO A 89 5.57 -7.39 0.87
C PRO A 89 5.98 -5.97 1.29
N LEU A 90 5.04 -5.02 1.31
CA LEU A 90 5.29 -3.65 1.75
C LEU A 90 5.52 -3.60 3.27
N ARG A 91 4.67 -4.27 4.04
CA ARG A 91 4.84 -4.39 5.51
C ARG A 91 6.20 -4.98 5.85
N ASP A 92 6.59 -6.04 5.17
CA ASP A 92 7.86 -6.72 5.41
C ASP A 92 9.05 -5.83 5.01
N ALA A 93 8.96 -5.09 3.92
CA ALA A 93 9.99 -4.13 3.54
C ALA A 93 10.12 -2.99 4.59
N ILE A 94 9.02 -2.47 5.11
CA ILE A 94 9.05 -1.47 6.18
C ILE A 94 9.75 -2.06 7.42
N ARG A 95 9.31 -3.25 7.86
CA ARG A 95 9.80 -3.89 9.10
C ARG A 95 11.27 -4.28 9.03
N TYR A 96 11.70 -4.88 7.93
CA TYR A 96 13.02 -5.51 7.84
C TYR A 96 14.05 -4.71 7.06
N LYS A 97 13.64 -3.69 6.28
CA LYS A 97 14.58 -2.84 5.53
C LYS A 97 14.60 -1.41 6.04
N LEU A 98 13.43 -0.78 6.22
CA LEU A 98 13.37 0.64 6.56
C LEU A 98 13.62 0.90 8.05
N ILE A 99 12.84 0.27 8.94
CA ILE A 99 12.92 0.53 10.39
C ILE A 99 14.34 0.29 10.92
N PRO A 100 15.06 -0.79 10.58
CA PRO A 100 16.40 -1.02 11.11
C PRO A 100 17.39 0.08 10.69
N GLU A 101 17.25 0.62 9.48
CA GLU A 101 18.13 1.68 8.98
C GLU A 101 17.79 3.05 9.56
N ILE A 102 16.51 3.32 9.86
CA ILE A 102 16.10 4.52 10.60
C ILE A 102 16.61 4.50 12.05
N LEU A 103 16.54 3.34 12.71
CA LEU A 103 17.00 3.19 14.09
C LEU A 103 18.54 3.10 14.18
N GLY A 104 19.18 2.48 13.20
CA GLY A 104 20.62 2.18 13.22
C GLY A 104 20.96 0.86 13.94
N TRP A 105 19.96 0.05 14.29
CA TRP A 105 20.10 -1.31 14.82
C TRP A 105 18.93 -2.18 14.38
N THR A 106 19.03 -3.50 14.54
CA THR A 106 17.92 -4.42 14.27
C THR A 106 17.00 -4.51 15.50
N PRO A 107 15.79 -3.95 15.45
CA PRO A 107 14.86 -4.01 16.57
C PRO A 107 14.29 -5.43 16.76
N THR A 108 13.95 -5.76 17.99
CA THR A 108 13.10 -6.91 18.32
C THR A 108 11.68 -6.72 17.81
N ASP A 109 10.88 -7.78 17.78
CA ASP A 109 9.50 -7.72 17.30
C ASP A 109 8.64 -6.71 18.04
N ASN A 110 8.83 -6.60 19.36
CA ASN A 110 8.13 -5.64 20.21
C ASN A 110 8.54 -4.20 19.92
N GLU A 111 9.85 -3.94 19.73
CA GLU A 111 10.37 -2.61 19.40
C GLU A 111 9.88 -2.17 18.01
N ALA A 112 9.89 -3.07 17.03
CA ALA A 112 9.34 -2.80 15.71
C ALA A 112 7.84 -2.48 15.77
N GLU A 113 7.08 -3.16 16.63
CA GLU A 113 5.67 -2.83 16.86
C GLU A 113 5.50 -1.45 17.52
N MET A 114 6.36 -1.08 18.48
CA MET A 114 6.36 0.26 19.07
C MET A 114 6.60 1.37 18.04
N CYS A 115 7.46 1.13 17.03
CA CYS A 115 7.66 2.08 15.94
C CYS A 115 6.37 2.38 15.15
N THR A 116 5.40 1.45 15.14
CA THR A 116 4.12 1.67 14.46
C THR A 116 3.15 2.60 15.20
N LEU A 117 3.42 2.86 16.48
CA LEU A 117 2.59 3.73 17.29
C LEU A 117 2.71 5.20 16.84
N PRO A 118 1.67 6.03 17.04
CA PRO A 118 1.77 7.46 16.86
C PRO A 118 2.87 8.08 17.73
N THR A 119 3.46 9.19 17.27
CA THR A 119 4.48 9.95 18.01
C THR A 119 4.03 10.37 19.41
N LYS A 120 2.73 10.65 19.60
CA LYS A 120 2.14 10.97 20.91
C LYS A 120 2.21 9.82 21.93
N LEU A 121 2.41 8.59 21.46
CA LEU A 121 2.57 7.39 22.25
C LEU A 121 4.03 6.86 22.22
N GLY A 122 4.98 7.68 21.74
CA GLY A 122 6.40 7.32 21.69
C GLY A 122 6.83 6.48 20.48
N GLY A 123 5.99 6.32 19.46
CA GLY A 123 6.37 5.64 18.21
C GLY A 123 6.80 6.58 17.08
N LEU A 124 7.04 6.01 15.89
CA LEU A 124 7.48 6.73 14.69
C LEU A 124 6.33 7.07 13.72
N ALA A 125 5.09 6.73 14.09
CA ALA A 125 3.91 6.87 13.24
C ALA A 125 4.02 6.13 11.88
N VAL A 126 4.85 5.07 11.84
CA VAL A 126 5.00 4.17 10.70
C VAL A 126 3.82 3.22 10.65
N GLU A 127 2.82 3.51 9.83
CA GLU A 127 1.61 2.68 9.79
C GLU A 127 1.87 1.32 9.13
N ASP A 128 1.24 0.27 9.67
CA ASP A 128 1.22 -1.05 9.04
C ASP A 128 0.24 -1.04 7.86
N PRO A 129 0.71 -1.23 6.61
CA PRO A 129 -0.15 -1.15 5.43
C PRO A 129 -1.19 -2.28 5.38
N THR A 130 -1.04 -3.35 6.16
CA THR A 130 -2.06 -4.41 6.24
C THR A 130 -3.16 -4.08 7.25
N LYS A 131 -2.89 -3.24 8.25
CA LYS A 131 -3.86 -2.83 9.29
C LYS A 131 -4.67 -1.60 8.87
N SER A 132 -4.08 -0.69 8.08
CA SER A 132 -4.77 0.51 7.59
C SER A 132 -5.90 0.22 6.59
N VAL A 133 -6.10 -1.03 6.17
CA VAL A 133 -7.22 -1.41 5.28
C VAL A 133 -8.56 -1.40 6.02
N ASP A 134 -8.58 -1.81 7.30
CA ASP A 134 -9.82 -2.05 8.04
C ASP A 134 -10.43 -0.77 8.66
N THR A 135 -9.63 0.27 8.89
CA THR A 135 -10.06 1.50 9.58
C THR A 135 -10.93 2.42 8.72
N THR A 136 -10.89 2.26 7.39
CA THR A 136 -11.46 3.24 6.45
C THR A 136 -12.95 3.02 6.12
N CYS A 137 -13.54 1.92 6.57
CA CYS A 137 -14.95 1.58 6.31
C CYS A 137 -15.95 2.07 7.38
N TYR A 138 -15.50 2.85 8.38
CA TYR A 138 -16.37 3.33 9.47
C TYR A 138 -16.77 4.82 9.39
N TYR A 139 -16.31 5.55 8.37
CA TYR A 139 -16.56 7.01 8.26
C TYR A 139 -16.97 7.47 6.85
N LEU A 140 -17.61 6.60 6.07
CA LEU A 140 -18.43 6.94 4.90
C LEU A 140 -19.74 6.17 4.99
#